data_AF-A0AA38HXN9-F1
#
_entry.id   AF-A0AA38HXN9-F1
#
_cell.length_a   1.000
_cell.length_b   1.000
_cell.length_c   1.000
_cell.angle_alpha   90.00
_cell.angle_beta   90.00
_cell.angle_gamma   90.00
#
_symmetry.space_group_name_H-M   'P 1'
#
loop_
_entity.id
_entity.type
_entity.pdbx_description
1 polymer ?
#
loop_
_entity_poly.entity_id
_entity_poly.type
_entity_poly.pdbx_seq_one_letter_code
_entity_poly.pdbx_strand_id
1 'polypeptide(L)'
;MTVLCKICNGAVTPTVPAMKCSSCAIYFHIKCIGIDKAHFDIIKSLNGVSWKCDNCRSLNNTTEAGQCNCCKLLLNLVETINKLSETVNTLQQQLLNFHSDRSNEETIIQEVNERHKRAKNIIIFGIAEKTDVSIDEQIEQDRLFILQIIEQLNLPVQPNELNVHRIGRRNLVNLRPRPIRITLKSESDAHMIVRKFQNLRNIDLYKNISMNYDKTPKQIAYYKSVKQELTDRISRGEANLKIKYINGTPKIVTLN
;
A
#
# COMPACT_ATOMS: atom_id res chain seq x y z
N MET A 1 82.10 -10.18 18.92
CA MET A 1 81.16 -10.53 17.83
C MET A 1 80.74 -9.25 17.12
N THR A 2 80.97 -9.17 15.81
CA THR A 2 80.55 -8.04 14.97
C THR A 2 79.07 -8.21 14.58
N VAL A 3 78.22 -7.27 14.96
CA VAL A 3 76.81 -7.24 14.53
C VAL A 3 76.76 -6.69 13.11
N LEU A 4 76.09 -7.41 12.19
CA LEU A 4 75.96 -7.01 10.79
C LEU A 4 74.53 -6.59 10.46
N CYS A 5 74.40 -5.62 9.57
CA CYS A 5 73.12 -5.21 9.01
C CYS A 5 72.62 -6.29 8.05
N LYS A 6 71.35 -6.69 8.19
CA LYS A 6 70.79 -7.78 7.38
C LYS A 6 70.63 -7.45 5.89
N ILE A 7 70.56 -6.16 5.53
CA ILE A 7 70.30 -5.71 4.15
C ILE A 7 71.61 -5.57 3.36
N CYS A 8 72.62 -4.90 3.95
CA CYS A 8 73.88 -4.61 3.26
C CYS A 8 75.07 -5.46 3.74
N ASN A 9 74.87 -6.32 4.74
CA ASN A 9 75.93 -7.08 5.44
C ASN A 9 77.08 -6.22 6.02
N GLY A 10 76.96 -4.90 6.04
CA GLY A 10 77.92 -3.99 6.65
C GLY A 10 77.86 -4.03 8.18
N ALA A 11 78.98 -3.72 8.83
CA ALA A 11 79.05 -3.67 10.29
C ALA A 11 78.14 -2.60 10.89
N VAL A 12 77.41 -2.98 11.95
CA VAL A 12 76.63 -2.06 12.78
C VAL A 12 77.54 -1.58 13.91
N THR A 13 78.01 -0.35 13.80
CA THR A 13 78.89 0.29 14.79
C THR A 13 78.09 1.30 15.62
N PRO A 14 78.56 1.67 16.83
CA PRO A 14 77.93 2.71 17.65
C PRO A 14 77.83 4.08 16.95
N THR A 15 78.67 4.30 15.94
CA THR A 15 78.74 5.54 15.16
C THR A 15 77.74 5.61 14.01
N VAL A 16 77.16 4.49 13.58
CA VAL A 16 76.19 4.43 12.49
C VAL A 16 74.80 4.12 13.05
N PRO A 17 73.79 5.00 12.85
CA PRO A 17 72.46 4.76 13.40
C PRO A 17 71.85 3.48 12.83
N ALA A 18 71.37 2.63 13.73
CA ALA A 18 70.74 1.36 13.40
C ALA A 18 69.54 1.08 14.30
N MET A 19 68.57 0.39 13.73
CA MET A 19 67.35 -0.06 14.40
C MET A 19 67.44 -1.56 14.66
N LYS A 20 67.11 -1.97 15.88
CA LYS A 20 66.93 -3.37 16.23
C LYS A 20 65.45 -3.73 16.08
N CYS A 21 65.15 -4.78 15.31
CA CYS A 21 63.79 -5.29 15.25
C CYS A 21 63.38 -5.89 16.60
N SER A 22 62.22 -5.48 17.12
CA SER A 22 61.70 -5.99 18.40
C SER A 22 61.27 -7.46 18.36
N SER A 23 61.06 -8.03 17.18
CA SER A 23 60.64 -9.44 17.02
C SER A 23 61.81 -10.39 16.77
N CYS A 24 62.64 -10.16 15.76
CA CYS A 24 63.75 -11.07 15.42
C CYS A 24 65.10 -10.67 16.01
N ALA A 25 65.17 -9.55 16.74
CA ALA A 25 66.40 -9.00 17.33
C ALA A 25 67.54 -8.68 16.34
N ILE A 26 67.27 -8.72 15.03
CA ILE A 26 68.22 -8.38 13.95
C ILE A 26 68.35 -6.85 13.81
N TYR A 27 69.54 -6.40 13.44
CA TYR A 27 69.87 -4.99 13.26
C TYR A 27 69.84 -4.57 11.79
N PHE A 28 69.39 -3.34 11.56
CA PHE A 28 69.27 -2.72 10.25
C PHE A 28 69.78 -1.28 10.32
N HIS A 29 70.65 -0.86 9.40
CA HIS A 29 70.99 0.56 9.30
C HIS A 29 69.76 1.37 8.91
N ILE A 30 69.57 2.56 9.49
CA ILE A 30 68.40 3.40 9.19
C ILE A 30 68.30 3.72 7.70
N LYS A 31 69.45 3.93 7.02
CA LYS A 31 69.51 4.16 5.58
C LYS A 31 69.06 2.96 4.76
N CYS A 32 69.41 1.74 5.19
CA CYS A 32 69.03 0.52 4.49
C CYS A 32 67.52 0.23 4.57
N ILE A 33 66.81 0.82 5.54
CA ILE A 33 65.35 0.73 5.70
C ILE A 33 64.64 2.03 5.31
N GLY A 34 65.33 2.97 4.66
CA GLY A 34 64.75 4.22 4.16
C GLY A 34 64.35 5.24 5.24
N ILE A 35 64.87 5.12 6.46
CA ILE A 35 64.62 6.07 7.56
C ILE A 35 65.77 7.08 7.61
N ASP A 36 65.44 8.36 7.54
CA ASP A 36 66.41 9.43 7.78
C ASP A 36 66.68 9.63 9.28
N LYS A 37 67.69 10.45 9.60
CA LYS A 37 68.11 10.66 10.99
C LYS A 37 67.03 11.38 11.82
N ALA A 38 66.29 12.31 11.24
CA ALA A 38 65.25 13.06 11.95
C ALA A 38 64.11 12.14 12.41
N HIS A 39 63.65 11.25 11.53
CA HIS A 39 62.63 10.26 11.86
C HIS A 39 63.15 9.22 12.87
N PHE A 40 64.42 8.82 12.78
CA PHE A 40 65.03 7.94 13.78
C PHE A 40 65.04 8.57 15.18
N ASP A 41 65.41 9.85 15.28
CA ASP A 41 65.46 10.58 16.56
C ASP A 41 64.06 10.72 17.17
N ILE A 42 63.03 10.94 16.35
CA ILE A 42 61.62 10.95 16.79
C ILE A 42 61.20 9.56 17.30
N ILE A 43 61.49 8.48 16.56
CA ILE A 43 61.10 7.12 16.98
C ILE A 43 61.78 6.76 18.32
N LYS A 44 63.01 7.21 18.52
CA LYS A 44 63.76 6.98 19.76
C LYS A 44 63.23 7.79 20.95
N SER A 45 62.61 8.94 20.73
CA SER A 45 62.05 9.78 21.80
C SER A 45 60.66 9.33 22.28
N LEU A 46 59.99 8.46 21.52
CA LEU A 46 58.68 7.93 21.88
C LEU A 46 58.79 6.72 22.83
N ASN A 47 58.19 6.83 24.01
CA ASN A 47 58.06 5.72 24.94
C ASN A 47 56.94 4.76 24.50
N GLY A 48 57.19 3.44 24.59
CA GLY A 48 56.19 2.41 24.25
C GLY A 48 56.08 2.07 22.76
N VAL A 49 56.91 2.67 21.90
CA VAL A 49 56.96 2.37 20.47
C VAL A 49 58.06 1.36 20.19
N SER A 50 57.73 0.25 19.52
CA SER A 50 58.71 -0.75 19.08
C SER A 50 58.69 -0.88 17.56
N TRP A 51 59.87 -0.96 16.94
CA TRP A 51 60.00 -1.09 15.50
C TRP A 51 60.15 -2.55 15.08
N LYS A 52 59.41 -2.94 14.04
CA LYS A 52 59.49 -4.27 13.40
C LYS A 52 59.93 -4.14 11.95
N CYS A 53 60.87 -4.99 11.53
CA CYS A 53 61.30 -5.08 10.13
C CYS A 53 60.18 -5.65 9.25
N ASP A 54 60.27 -5.43 7.93
CA ASP A 54 59.23 -5.82 6.98
C ASP A 54 58.97 -7.32 6.97
N ASN A 55 60.02 -8.13 7.14
CA ASN A 55 59.86 -9.58 7.23
C ASN A 55 59.03 -9.98 8.47
N CYS A 56 59.34 -9.42 9.63
CA CYS A 56 58.54 -9.65 10.85
C CYS A 56 57.17 -8.98 10.82
N ARG A 57 56.97 -7.94 10.01
CA ARG A 57 55.66 -7.32 9.77
C ARG A 57 54.78 -8.23 8.91
N SER A 58 55.35 -8.84 7.87
CA SER A 58 54.66 -9.76 6.98
C SER A 58 54.30 -11.09 7.65
N LEU A 59 55.14 -11.62 8.53
CA LEU A 59 54.87 -12.85 9.29
C LEU A 59 53.72 -12.70 10.30
N ASN A 60 53.46 -11.48 10.80
CA ASN A 60 52.30 -11.19 11.66
C ASN A 60 50.99 -11.02 10.87
N ASN A 61 51.05 -10.96 9.53
CA ASN A 61 49.86 -10.92 8.67
C ASN A 61 49.37 -12.31 8.25
N THR A 62 50.15 -13.37 8.50
CA THR A 62 49.83 -14.75 8.06
C THR A 62 49.43 -15.70 9.19
N THR A 63 49.15 -15.19 10.39
CA THR A 63 48.58 -16.01 11.47
C THR A 63 47.27 -15.40 11.94
N GLU A 64 46.26 -16.24 12.09
CA GLU A 64 44.88 -15.99 12.57
C GLU A 64 44.78 -15.30 13.95
N ALA A 65 45.89 -14.79 14.51
CA ALA A 65 45.99 -14.08 15.79
C ALA A 65 46.46 -12.60 15.66
N GLY A 66 46.48 -12.03 14.44
CA GLY A 66 47.03 -10.70 14.15
C GLY A 66 46.05 -9.52 14.15
N GLN A 67 44.88 -9.63 14.77
CA GLN A 67 43.91 -8.52 14.74
C GLN A 67 44.09 -7.60 15.95
N CYS A 68 44.64 -6.39 15.70
CA CYS A 68 44.70 -5.31 16.68
C CYS A 68 43.31 -5.08 17.33
N ASN A 69 43.27 -4.79 18.63
CA ASN A 69 42.01 -4.51 19.35
C ASN A 69 41.16 -3.43 18.65
N CYS A 70 41.81 -2.43 18.04
CA CYS A 70 41.13 -1.42 17.22
C CYS A 70 40.42 -2.03 16.00
N CYS A 71 41.06 -2.98 15.31
CA CYS A 71 40.45 -3.68 14.18
C CYS A 71 39.27 -4.57 14.60
N LYS A 72 39.33 -5.22 15.78
CA LYS A 72 38.19 -5.98 16.32
C LYS A 72 37.01 -5.08 16.67
N LEU A 73 37.28 -3.93 17.30
CA LEU A 73 36.28 -2.90 17.58
C LEU A 73 35.62 -2.38 16.30
N LEU A 74 36.40 -2.08 15.27
CA LEU A 74 35.88 -1.64 13.97
C LEU A 74 35.00 -2.71 13.32
N LEU A 75 35.42 -3.98 13.33
CA LEU A 75 34.59 -5.07 12.78
C LEU A 75 33.28 -5.24 13.53
N ASN A 76 33.31 -5.23 14.87
CA ASN A 76 32.09 -5.32 15.68
C ASN A 76 31.16 -4.13 15.43
N LEU A 77 31.72 -2.93 15.22
CA LEU A 77 30.94 -1.74 14.92
C LEU A 77 30.24 -1.87 13.56
N VAL A 78 30.97 -2.35 12.53
CA VAL A 78 30.42 -2.61 11.20
C VAL A 78 29.32 -3.67 11.25
N GLU A 79 29.53 -4.75 12.00
CA GLU A 79 28.52 -5.79 12.18
C GLU A 79 27.26 -5.25 12.87
N THR A 80 27.45 -4.42 13.90
CA THR A 80 26.33 -3.77 14.62
C THR A 80 25.58 -2.82 13.69
N ILE A 81 26.28 -2.03 12.88
CA ILE A 81 25.68 -1.12 11.89
C ILE A 81 24.86 -1.92 10.86
N ASN A 82 25.38 -3.03 10.37
CA ASN A 82 24.67 -3.88 9.42
C ASN A 82 23.40 -4.47 10.03
N LYS A 83 23.49 -5.03 11.24
CA LYS A 83 22.33 -5.53 12.00
C LYS A 83 21.29 -4.44 12.23
N LEU A 84 21.73 -3.24 12.64
CA LEU A 84 20.84 -2.10 12.80
C LEU A 84 20.18 -1.71 11.47
N SER A 85 20.93 -1.66 10.37
CA SER A 85 20.39 -1.35 9.05
C SER A 85 19.34 -2.37 8.61
N GLU A 86 19.57 -3.66 8.83
CA GLU A 86 18.59 -4.72 8.57
C GLU A 86 17.31 -4.55 9.41
N THR A 87 17.45 -4.26 10.70
CA THR A 87 16.28 -4.02 11.57
C THR A 87 15.48 -2.79 11.14
N VAL A 88 16.15 -1.70 10.76
CA VAL A 88 15.51 -0.48 10.26
C VAL A 88 14.71 -0.77 8.99
N ASN A 89 15.30 -1.49 8.04
CA ASN A 89 14.62 -1.88 6.79
C ASN A 89 13.39 -2.76 7.08
N THR A 90 13.52 -3.71 8.01
CA THR A 90 12.41 -4.60 8.39
C THR A 90 11.27 -3.83 9.04
N LEU A 91 11.58 -2.91 9.96
CA LEU A 91 10.58 -2.07 10.62
C LEU A 91 9.88 -1.13 9.62
N GLN A 92 10.61 -0.57 8.66
CA GLN A 92 10.02 0.25 7.59
C GLN A 92 9.03 -0.55 6.74
N GLN A 93 9.38 -1.79 6.36
CA GLN A 93 8.46 -2.67 5.63
C GLN A 93 7.21 -3.01 6.45
N GLN A 94 7.36 -3.32 7.74
CA GLN A 94 6.24 -3.59 8.63
C GLN A 94 5.31 -2.38 8.78
N LEU A 95 5.86 -1.16 8.88
CA LEU A 95 5.08 0.08 8.93
C LEU A 95 4.30 0.33 7.64
N LEU A 96 4.91 0.11 6.47
CA LEU A 96 4.22 0.24 5.18
C LEU A 96 3.03 -0.71 5.08
N ASN A 97 3.22 -1.97 5.47
CA ASN A 97 2.15 -2.97 5.50
C ASN A 97 1.03 -2.55 6.47
N PHE A 98 1.40 -2.15 7.70
CA PHE A 98 0.44 -1.72 8.72
C PHE A 98 -0.39 -0.50 8.31
N HIS A 99 0.23 0.50 7.67
CA HIS A 99 -0.48 1.66 7.15
C HIS A 99 -1.43 1.29 6.00
N SER A 100 -1.03 0.34 5.14
CA SER A 100 -1.91 -0.17 4.09
C SER A 100 -3.12 -0.93 4.67
N ASP A 101 -2.91 -1.70 5.74
CA ASP A 101 -3.96 -2.46 6.42
C ASP A 101 -4.96 -1.54 7.11
N ARG A 102 -4.49 -0.53 7.87
CA ARG A 102 -5.38 0.46 8.50
C ARG A 102 -6.19 1.26 7.49
N SER A 103 -5.57 1.70 6.39
CA SER A 103 -6.27 2.41 5.32
C SER A 103 -7.37 1.54 4.71
N ASN A 104 -7.12 0.24 4.55
CA ASN A 104 -8.12 -0.71 4.08
C ASN A 104 -9.23 -0.93 5.12
N GLU A 105 -8.93 -1.04 6.41
CA GLU A 105 -9.93 -1.22 7.47
C GLU A 105 -10.92 -0.06 7.53
N GLU A 106 -10.44 1.19 7.58
CA GLU A 106 -11.31 2.37 7.58
C GLU A 106 -12.17 2.43 6.31
N THR A 107 -11.57 2.09 5.17
CA THR A 107 -12.25 2.03 3.87
C THR A 107 -13.37 0.98 3.84
N ILE A 108 -13.18 -0.15 4.52
CA ILE A 108 -14.19 -1.21 4.68
C ILE A 108 -15.29 -0.75 5.64
N ILE A 109 -14.95 -0.19 6.80
CA ILE A 109 -15.92 0.30 7.80
C ILE A 109 -16.80 1.39 7.20
N GLN A 110 -16.22 2.35 6.49
CA GLN A 110 -16.95 3.40 5.78
C GLN A 110 -17.92 2.81 4.75
N GLU A 111 -17.49 1.80 3.98
CA GLU A 111 -18.33 1.12 3.00
C GLU A 111 -19.50 0.38 3.64
N VAL A 112 -19.27 -0.33 4.75
CA VAL A 112 -20.34 -1.03 5.50
C VAL A 112 -21.37 -0.03 6.02
N ASN A 113 -20.91 1.09 6.60
CA ASN A 113 -21.79 2.14 7.10
C ASN A 113 -22.59 2.82 5.98
N GLU A 114 -21.97 3.11 4.83
CA GLU A 114 -22.67 3.67 3.67
C GLU A 114 -23.73 2.71 3.12
N ARG A 115 -23.43 1.40 3.04
CA ARG A 115 -24.43 0.39 2.63
C ARG A 115 -25.61 0.35 3.59
N HIS A 116 -25.35 0.35 4.90
CA HIS A 116 -26.42 0.35 5.90
C HIS A 116 -27.31 1.61 5.80
N LYS A 117 -26.71 2.79 5.59
CA LYS A 117 -27.47 4.03 5.36
C LYS A 117 -28.33 4.00 4.10
N ARG A 118 -27.86 3.34 3.04
CA ARG A 118 -28.55 3.25 1.73
C ARG A 118 -29.49 2.06 1.60
N ALA A 119 -29.44 1.09 2.51
CA ALA A 119 -30.24 -0.13 2.44
C ALA A 119 -31.76 0.12 2.40
N LYS A 120 -32.20 1.25 2.97
CA LYS A 120 -33.61 1.70 2.98
C LYS A 120 -33.99 2.55 1.77
N ASN A 121 -33.06 2.80 0.86
CA ASN A 121 -33.24 3.68 -0.28
C ASN A 121 -33.48 2.88 -1.57
N ILE A 122 -34.37 3.40 -2.42
CA ILE A 122 -34.57 2.92 -3.78
C ILE A 122 -34.35 4.09 -4.74
N ILE A 123 -33.69 3.83 -5.86
CA ILE A 123 -33.55 4.76 -6.97
C ILE A 123 -34.50 4.35 -8.10
N ILE A 124 -35.36 5.27 -8.50
CA ILE A 124 -36.35 5.10 -9.56
C ILE A 124 -35.92 5.91 -10.77
N PHE A 125 -35.89 5.29 -11.95
CA PHE A 125 -35.57 5.95 -13.21
C PHE A 125 -36.77 5.93 -14.15
N GLY A 126 -36.86 6.94 -15.02
CA GLY A 126 -37.85 6.99 -16.11
C GLY A 126 -39.16 7.70 -15.77
N ILE A 127 -39.29 8.30 -14.58
CA ILE A 127 -40.45 9.12 -14.23
C ILE A 127 -40.27 10.51 -14.85
N ALA A 128 -41.15 10.88 -15.78
CA ALA A 128 -41.16 12.17 -16.47
C ALA A 128 -41.09 13.34 -15.48
N GLU A 129 -40.35 14.39 -15.86
CA GLU A 129 -40.24 15.63 -15.09
C GLU A 129 -40.94 16.74 -15.88
N LYS A 130 -41.80 17.52 -15.22
CA LYS A 130 -42.46 18.67 -15.85
C LYS A 130 -41.55 19.89 -15.72
N THR A 131 -41.37 20.63 -16.80
CA THR A 131 -40.51 21.82 -16.84
C THR A 131 -41.19 23.06 -16.27
N ASP A 132 -42.52 23.10 -16.30
CA ASP A 132 -43.30 24.33 -16.10
C ASP A 132 -43.92 24.43 -14.70
N VAL A 133 -43.56 23.51 -13.80
CA VAL A 133 -44.07 23.44 -12.43
C VAL A 133 -43.04 23.90 -11.40
N SER A 134 -43.53 24.41 -10.28
CA SER A 134 -42.67 24.76 -9.16
C SER A 134 -41.94 23.53 -8.61
N ILE A 135 -40.88 23.75 -7.82
CA ILE A 135 -40.13 22.63 -7.22
C ILE A 135 -41.04 21.84 -6.27
N ASP A 136 -41.84 22.54 -5.47
CA ASP A 136 -42.74 21.92 -4.49
C ASP A 136 -43.86 21.12 -5.16
N GLU A 137 -44.45 21.66 -6.23
CA GLU A 137 -45.44 20.94 -7.03
C GLU A 137 -44.86 19.66 -7.66
N GLN A 138 -43.62 19.70 -8.14
CA GLN A 138 -42.97 18.51 -8.70
C GLN A 138 -42.72 17.45 -7.62
N ILE A 139 -42.31 17.86 -6.41
CA ILE A 139 -42.10 16.95 -5.28
C ILE A 139 -43.42 16.27 -4.90
N GLU A 140 -44.52 17.02 -4.80
CA GLU A 140 -45.83 16.45 -4.48
C GLU A 140 -46.34 15.52 -5.59
N GLN A 141 -46.17 15.88 -6.86
CA GLN A 141 -46.54 14.98 -7.97
C GLN A 141 -45.73 13.68 -7.98
N ASP A 142 -44.42 13.77 -7.76
CA ASP A 142 -43.56 12.58 -7.65
C ASP A 142 -43.99 11.71 -6.47
N ARG A 143 -44.30 12.33 -5.34
CA ARG A 143 -44.77 11.65 -4.13
C ARG A 143 -46.09 10.93 -4.38
N LEU A 144 -47.09 11.60 -4.96
CA LEU A 144 -48.38 11.00 -5.29
C LEU A 144 -48.24 9.82 -6.25
N PHE A 145 -47.41 9.97 -7.29
CA PHE A 145 -47.17 8.90 -8.26
C PHE A 145 -46.51 7.67 -7.62
N ILE A 146 -45.57 7.87 -6.70
CA ILE A 146 -44.92 6.77 -5.99
C ILE A 146 -45.89 6.08 -5.02
N LEU A 147 -46.76 6.85 -4.35
CA LEU A 147 -47.81 6.27 -3.49
C LEU A 147 -48.78 5.42 -4.29
N GLN A 148 -49.18 5.87 -5.49
CA GLN A 148 -49.99 5.06 -6.41
C GLN A 148 -49.30 3.73 -6.76
N ILE A 149 -47.99 3.75 -7.05
CA ILE A 149 -47.25 2.50 -7.32
C ILE A 149 -47.26 1.59 -6.09
N ILE A 150 -47.02 2.12 -4.90
CA ILE A 150 -47.00 1.34 -3.65
C ILE A 150 -48.37 0.71 -3.37
N GLU A 151 -49.45 1.46 -3.59
CA GLU A 151 -50.83 1.00 -3.46
C GLU A 151 -51.12 -0.15 -4.43
N GLN A 152 -50.73 -0.02 -5.70
CA GLN A 152 -50.84 -1.10 -6.70
C GLN A 152 -50.06 -2.37 -6.32
N LEU A 153 -48.99 -2.24 -5.55
CA LEU A 153 -48.21 -3.38 -5.04
C LEU A 153 -48.82 -4.05 -3.80
N ASN A 154 -49.92 -3.48 -3.27
CA ASN A 154 -50.59 -3.90 -2.02
C ASN A 154 -49.59 -4.00 -0.87
N LEU A 155 -48.86 -2.92 -0.61
CA LEU A 155 -47.84 -2.85 0.44
C LEU A 155 -48.27 -1.95 1.59
N PRO A 156 -48.04 -2.34 2.86
CA PRO A 156 -48.46 -1.58 4.03
C PRO A 156 -47.49 -0.43 4.35
N VAL A 157 -47.10 0.37 3.36
CA VAL A 157 -46.21 1.52 3.56
C VAL A 157 -47.04 2.77 3.74
N GLN A 158 -46.87 3.45 4.87
CA GLN A 158 -47.62 4.66 5.16
C GLN A 158 -47.05 5.87 4.40
N PRO A 159 -47.88 6.81 3.91
CA PRO A 159 -47.40 7.98 3.19
C PRO A 159 -46.37 8.81 3.98
N ASN A 160 -46.55 8.93 5.29
CA ASN A 160 -45.69 9.75 6.16
C ASN A 160 -44.28 9.15 6.35
N GLU A 161 -44.08 7.89 5.95
CA GLU A 161 -42.81 7.16 6.10
C GLU A 161 -41.94 7.21 4.82
N LEU A 162 -42.41 7.93 3.80
CA LEU A 162 -41.76 8.02 2.49
C LEU A 162 -41.15 9.41 2.28
N ASN A 163 -39.82 9.49 2.20
CA ASN A 163 -39.14 10.70 1.74
C ASN A 163 -38.78 10.57 0.26
N VAL A 164 -39.13 11.57 -0.56
CA VAL A 164 -38.97 11.55 -2.02
C VAL A 164 -38.11 12.73 -2.44
N HIS A 165 -37.07 12.48 -3.25
CA HIS A 165 -36.17 13.53 -3.71
C HIS A 165 -35.53 13.19 -5.06
N ARG A 166 -35.58 14.10 -6.04
CA ARG A 166 -34.89 13.94 -7.34
C ARG A 166 -33.38 14.16 -7.23
N ILE A 167 -32.58 13.27 -7.80
CA ILE A 167 -31.12 13.34 -7.78
C ILE A 167 -30.61 14.20 -8.95
N GLY A 168 -29.72 15.14 -8.64
CA GLY A 168 -29.02 15.98 -9.63
C GLY A 168 -29.71 17.31 -9.91
N ARG A 169 -29.06 18.16 -10.72
CA ARG A 169 -29.59 19.47 -11.12
C ARG A 169 -30.54 19.34 -12.31
N ARG A 170 -31.61 20.15 -12.34
CA ARG A 170 -32.50 20.23 -13.51
C ARG A 170 -31.68 20.56 -14.76
N ASN A 171 -31.90 19.80 -15.83
CA ASN A 171 -31.28 20.04 -17.12
C ASN A 171 -32.38 20.35 -18.14
N LEU A 172 -32.43 21.59 -18.61
CA LEU A 172 -33.41 22.05 -19.60
C LEU A 172 -33.01 21.70 -21.04
N VAL A 173 -31.75 21.29 -21.25
CA VAL A 173 -31.19 20.95 -22.57
C VAL A 173 -31.35 19.46 -22.86
N ASN A 174 -31.06 18.62 -21.86
CA ASN A 174 -31.22 17.18 -21.96
C ASN A 174 -32.48 16.76 -21.18
N LEU A 175 -33.57 16.52 -21.92
CA LEU A 175 -34.89 16.15 -21.41
C LEU A 175 -34.94 14.76 -20.74
N ARG A 176 -33.79 14.12 -20.49
CA ARG A 176 -33.74 12.87 -19.76
C ARG A 176 -34.21 13.10 -18.31
N PRO A 177 -35.27 12.43 -17.85
CA PRO A 177 -35.80 12.67 -16.52
C PRO A 177 -34.79 12.30 -15.44
N ARG A 178 -34.70 13.14 -14.40
CA ARG A 178 -33.81 12.91 -13.27
C ARG A 178 -34.26 11.70 -12.44
N PRO A 179 -33.34 10.86 -11.95
CA PRO A 179 -33.69 9.76 -11.06
C PRO A 179 -34.31 10.26 -9.76
N ILE A 180 -35.23 9.49 -9.19
CA ILE A 180 -35.86 9.78 -7.90
C ILE A 180 -35.29 8.85 -6.85
N ARG A 181 -34.78 9.39 -5.75
CA ARG A 181 -34.46 8.64 -4.54
C ARG A 181 -35.68 8.63 -3.64
N ILE A 182 -36.10 7.44 -3.23
CA ILE A 182 -37.03 7.28 -2.13
C ILE A 182 -36.31 6.67 -0.93
N THR A 183 -36.62 7.18 0.27
CA THR A 183 -36.12 6.64 1.54
C THR A 183 -37.30 6.12 2.33
N LEU A 184 -37.20 4.86 2.74
CA LEU A 184 -38.23 4.12 3.48
C LEU A 184 -37.82 3.96 4.95
N LYS A 185 -38.74 3.50 5.78
CA LYS A 185 -38.48 3.23 7.20
C LYS A 185 -37.62 2.00 7.43
N SER A 186 -37.82 0.96 6.62
CA SER A 186 -37.14 -0.34 6.75
C SER A 186 -36.49 -0.81 5.45
N GLU A 187 -35.42 -1.59 5.57
CA GLU A 187 -34.79 -2.28 4.44
C GLU A 187 -35.71 -3.37 3.85
N SER A 188 -36.52 -4.01 4.68
CA SER A 188 -37.50 -5.02 4.23
C SER A 188 -38.53 -4.44 3.27
N ASP A 189 -39.02 -3.22 3.52
CA ASP A 189 -39.93 -2.54 2.61
C ASP A 189 -39.24 -2.24 1.28
N ALA A 190 -37.99 -1.77 1.34
CA ALA A 190 -37.20 -1.51 0.15
C ALA A 190 -37.04 -2.77 -0.70
N HIS A 191 -36.71 -3.89 -0.06
CA HIS A 191 -36.57 -5.17 -0.72
C HIS A 191 -37.88 -5.66 -1.34
N MET A 192 -38.99 -5.53 -0.61
CA MET A 192 -40.30 -5.96 -1.05
C MET A 192 -40.81 -5.14 -2.24
N ILE A 193 -40.63 -3.82 -2.22
CA ILE A 193 -40.99 -2.93 -3.34
C ILE A 193 -40.23 -3.32 -4.60
N VAL A 194 -38.89 -3.40 -4.53
CA VAL A 194 -38.07 -3.74 -5.71
C VAL A 194 -38.44 -5.12 -6.27
N ARG A 195 -38.71 -6.10 -5.40
CA ARG A 195 -39.10 -7.45 -5.81
C ARG A 195 -40.47 -7.48 -6.47
N LYS A 196 -41.50 -6.88 -5.85
CA LYS A 196 -42.86 -6.91 -6.40
C LYS A 196 -43.03 -6.00 -7.61
N PHE A 197 -42.25 -4.92 -7.74
CA PHE A 197 -42.28 -4.02 -8.89
C PHE A 197 -42.02 -4.75 -10.23
N GLN A 198 -41.32 -5.88 -10.20
CA GLN A 198 -41.13 -6.73 -11.39
C GLN A 198 -42.45 -7.18 -12.01
N ASN A 199 -43.50 -7.37 -11.20
CA ASN A 199 -44.83 -7.78 -11.66
C ASN A 199 -45.56 -6.66 -12.43
N LEU A 200 -45.20 -5.39 -12.18
CA LEU A 200 -45.82 -4.23 -12.82
C LEU A 200 -45.23 -3.92 -14.20
N ARG A 201 -44.14 -4.58 -14.61
CA ARG A 201 -43.46 -4.32 -15.90
C ARG A 201 -44.32 -4.63 -17.12
N ASN A 202 -45.36 -5.45 -16.97
CA ASN A 202 -46.30 -5.80 -18.03
C ASN A 202 -47.34 -4.71 -18.29
N ILE A 203 -47.45 -3.70 -17.42
CA ILE A 203 -48.37 -2.59 -17.58
C ILE A 203 -47.66 -1.47 -18.35
N ASP A 204 -48.26 -0.98 -19.43
CA ASP A 204 -47.64 0.02 -20.32
C ASP A 204 -47.18 1.29 -19.58
N LEU A 205 -47.93 1.71 -18.55
CA LEU A 205 -47.58 2.86 -17.71
C LEU A 205 -46.22 2.71 -17.02
N TYR A 206 -45.83 1.49 -16.64
CA TYR A 206 -44.61 1.22 -15.86
C TYR A 206 -43.49 0.59 -16.70
N LYS A 207 -43.72 0.31 -17.98
CA LYS A 207 -42.78 -0.36 -18.88
C LYS A 207 -41.42 0.35 -19.00
N ASN A 208 -41.43 1.68 -18.98
CA ASN A 208 -40.23 2.51 -19.07
C ASN A 208 -39.65 2.92 -17.71
N ILE A 209 -40.25 2.45 -16.62
CA ILE A 209 -39.83 2.76 -15.26
C ILE A 209 -38.97 1.61 -14.73
N SER A 210 -37.87 1.94 -14.07
CA SER A 210 -37.03 0.95 -13.39
C SER A 210 -36.74 1.36 -11.97
N MET A 211 -36.79 0.38 -11.06
CA MET A 211 -36.45 0.54 -9.64
C MET A 211 -35.23 -0.31 -9.31
N ASN A 212 -34.21 0.34 -8.77
CA ASN A 212 -32.98 -0.30 -8.35
C ASN A 212 -32.66 0.09 -6.91
N TYR A 213 -31.96 -0.79 -6.18
CA TYR A 213 -31.37 -0.43 -4.89
C TYR A 213 -30.37 0.73 -5.04
N ASP A 214 -30.31 1.61 -4.04
CA ASP A 214 -29.29 2.65 -3.94
C ASP A 214 -27.94 2.03 -3.57
N LYS A 215 -27.06 1.92 -4.58
CA LYS A 215 -25.75 1.29 -4.45
C LYS A 215 -24.68 2.34 -4.14
N THR A 216 -23.69 1.96 -3.34
CA THR A 216 -22.50 2.79 -3.12
C THR A 216 -21.71 2.96 -4.43
N PRO A 217 -20.89 4.02 -4.56
CA PRO A 217 -19.98 4.16 -5.69
C PRO A 217 -19.08 2.93 -5.91
N LYS A 218 -18.60 2.29 -4.84
CA LYS A 218 -17.79 1.06 -4.93
C LYS A 218 -18.60 -0.11 -5.48
N GLN A 219 -19.85 -0.30 -5.04
CA GLN A 219 -20.74 -1.33 -5.58
C GLN A 219 -21.06 -1.08 -7.07
N ILE A 220 -21.27 0.17 -7.47
CA ILE A 220 -21.52 0.55 -8.87
C ILE A 220 -20.27 0.26 -9.73
N ALA A 221 -19.09 0.67 -9.27
CA ALA A 221 -17.83 0.44 -9.96
C ALA A 221 -17.55 -1.06 -10.12
N TYR A 222 -17.72 -1.84 -9.05
CA TYR A 222 -17.56 -3.29 -9.09
C TYR A 222 -18.56 -3.97 -10.04
N TYR A 223 -19.84 -3.57 -10.01
CA TYR A 223 -20.81 -4.11 -10.97
C TYR A 223 -20.44 -3.77 -12.42
N LYS A 224 -19.92 -2.56 -12.65
CA LYS A 224 -19.47 -2.14 -13.99
C LYS A 224 -18.29 -2.97 -14.46
N SER A 225 -17.31 -3.28 -13.59
CA SER A 225 -16.17 -4.15 -13.96
C SER A 225 -16.63 -5.57 -14.29
N VAL A 226 -17.53 -6.15 -13.47
CA VAL A 226 -18.11 -7.48 -13.74
C VAL A 226 -18.92 -7.49 -15.04
N LYS A 227 -19.65 -6.41 -15.35
CA LYS A 227 -20.39 -6.27 -16.61
C LYS A 227 -19.45 -6.16 -17.82
N GLN A 228 -18.34 -5.43 -17.68
CA GLN A 228 -17.32 -5.34 -18.72
C GLN A 228 -16.70 -6.71 -18.98
N GLU A 229 -16.30 -7.42 -17.91
CA GLU A 229 -15.74 -8.76 -18.01
C GLU A 229 -16.71 -9.74 -18.70
N LEU A 230 -18.00 -9.70 -18.36
CA LEU A 230 -19.01 -10.51 -19.05
C LEU A 230 -19.04 -10.21 -20.55
N THR A 231 -19.02 -8.92 -20.91
CA THR A 231 -19.06 -8.48 -22.30
C THR A 231 -17.81 -8.96 -23.06
N ASP A 232 -16.64 -8.87 -22.43
CA ASP A 232 -15.36 -9.32 -23.01
C ASP A 232 -15.32 -10.85 -23.18
N ARG A 233 -15.91 -11.61 -22.26
CA ARG A 233 -16.01 -13.08 -22.37
C ARG A 233 -16.95 -13.49 -23.49
N ILE A 234 -18.10 -12.83 -23.60
CA ILE A 234 -19.05 -13.05 -24.70
C ILE A 234 -18.40 -12.72 -26.05
N SER A 235 -17.64 -11.62 -26.14
CA SER A 235 -16.97 -11.24 -27.39
C SER A 235 -15.83 -12.20 -27.79
N ARG A 236 -15.26 -12.94 -26.83
CA ARG A 236 -14.31 -14.05 -27.08
C ARG A 236 -14.99 -15.37 -27.48
N GLY A 237 -16.32 -15.39 -27.57
CA GLY A 237 -17.09 -16.58 -27.99
C GLY A 237 -17.58 -17.46 -26.85
N GLU A 238 -17.42 -17.06 -25.59
CA GLU A 238 -18.05 -17.77 -24.48
C GLU A 238 -19.57 -17.54 -24.49
N ALA A 239 -20.35 -18.62 -24.58
CA ALA A 239 -21.81 -18.58 -24.57
C ALA A 239 -22.38 -18.89 -23.17
N ASN A 240 -23.69 -18.67 -23.00
CA ASN A 240 -24.43 -19.07 -21.81
C ASN A 240 -23.96 -18.42 -20.50
N LEU A 241 -23.33 -17.25 -20.54
CA LEU A 241 -22.91 -16.52 -19.34
C LEU A 241 -23.96 -15.49 -18.91
N LYS A 242 -24.19 -15.37 -17.60
CA LYS A 242 -24.99 -14.28 -17.01
C LYS A 242 -24.42 -13.80 -15.69
N ILE A 243 -24.74 -12.56 -15.31
CA ILE A 243 -24.48 -12.08 -13.94
C ILE A 243 -25.59 -12.57 -13.03
N LYS A 244 -25.22 -13.25 -11.95
CA LYS A 244 -26.10 -13.62 -10.84
C LYS A 244 -25.53 -13.08 -9.53
N TYR A 245 -26.41 -12.62 -8.64
CA TYR A 245 -26.01 -12.26 -7.28
C TYR A 245 -25.94 -13.53 -6.42
N ILE A 246 -24.76 -13.82 -5.87
CA ILE A 246 -24.49 -14.91 -4.94
C ILE A 246 -24.04 -14.29 -3.63
N ASN A 247 -24.81 -14.48 -2.55
CA ASN A 247 -24.57 -13.87 -1.23
C ASN A 247 -24.36 -12.34 -1.33
N GLY A 248 -25.24 -11.66 -2.07
CA GLY A 248 -25.17 -10.21 -2.27
C GLY A 248 -24.06 -9.71 -3.22
N THR A 249 -23.23 -10.60 -3.76
CA THR A 249 -22.11 -10.24 -4.65
C THR A 249 -22.41 -10.63 -6.11
N PRO A 250 -22.31 -9.71 -7.09
CA PRO A 250 -22.50 -10.06 -8.50
C PRO A 250 -21.34 -10.93 -8.99
N LYS A 251 -21.67 -12.08 -9.57
CA LYS A 251 -20.71 -13.01 -10.17
C LYS A 251 -21.20 -13.47 -11.54
N ILE A 252 -20.26 -13.70 -12.46
CA ILE A 252 -20.55 -14.31 -13.75
C ILE A 252 -20.71 -15.81 -13.53
N VAL A 253 -21.84 -16.37 -13.97
CA VAL A 253 -22.15 -17.79 -13.89
C VAL A 253 -22.55 -18.32 -15.25
N THR A 254 -22.23 -19.59 -15.51
CA THR A 254 -22.71 -20.31 -16.68
C THR A 254 -24.13 -20.81 -16.43
N LEU A 255 -24.99 -20.64 -17.41
CA LEU A 255 -26.32 -21.23 -17.49
C LEU A 255 -26.14 -22.69 -17.91
N ASN A 256 -26.50 -23.60 -17.00
CA ASN A 256 -26.74 -25.00 -17.34
C ASN A 256 -28.09 -25.14 -18.03
#